data_AF-A0A087TQ60-F1
#
_entry.id   AF-A0A087TQ60-F1
#
_cell.length_a   1.000
_cell.length_b   1.000
_cell.length_c   1.000
_cell.angle_alpha   90.00
_cell.angle_beta   90.00
_cell.angle_gamma   90.00
#
_symmetry.space_group_name_H-M   'P 1'
#
loop_
_entity.id
_entity.type
_entity.pdbx_description
1 polymer ?
#
loop_
_entity_poly.entity_id
_entity_poly.type
_entity_poly.pdbx_seq_one_letter_code
_entity_poly.pdbx_strand_id
1 'polypeptide(L)' 'MSRNAARERYRVKSLRNAFHSLQKCLPSVPPNTKLSKLDVLILATTYISHLSRILSEDEAPQV' A
#
# COMPACT_ATOMS: atom_id res chain seq x y z
N MET A 1 14.54 8.64 -28.92
CA MET A 1 13.93 8.87 -27.57
C MET A 1 14.95 9.61 -26.71
N SER A 2 14.60 10.75 -26.12
CA SER A 2 15.54 11.50 -25.26
C SER A 2 15.90 10.70 -23.99
N ARG A 3 17.16 10.81 -23.54
CA ARG A 3 17.66 10.18 -22.30
C ARG A 3 16.81 10.57 -21.08
N ASN A 4 16.30 11.80 -21.06
CA ASN A 4 15.43 12.31 -20.00
C ASN A 4 14.05 11.62 -20.03
N ALA A 5 13.48 11.41 -21.21
CA ALA A 5 12.21 10.71 -21.38
C ALA A 5 12.30 9.21 -21.02
N ALA A 6 13.46 8.57 -21.20
CA ALA A 6 13.68 7.20 -20.74
C ALA A 6 13.74 7.11 -19.21
N ARG A 7 14.48 8.03 -18.58
CA ARG A 7 14.58 8.11 -17.10
C ARG A 7 13.23 8.37 -16.45
N GLU A 8 12.45 9.31 -16.97
CA GLU A 8 11.15 9.64 -16.38
C GLU A 8 10.16 8.48 -16.50
N ARG A 9 10.16 7.77 -17.62
CA ARG A 9 9.35 6.54 -17.77
C ARG A 9 9.75 5.46 -16.75
N TYR A 10 11.04 5.28 -16.50
CA TYR A 10 11.51 4.35 -15.47
C TYR A 10 11.05 4.76 -14.07
N ARG A 11 11.18 6.04 -13.72
CA ARG A 11 10.73 6.60 -12.44
C ARG A 11 9.24 6.35 -12.21
N VAL A 12 8.41 6.66 -13.22
CA VAL A 12 6.95 6.44 -13.15
C VAL A 12 6.61 4.95 -13.07
N LYS A 13 7.32 4.08 -13.80
CA LYS A 13 7.14 2.62 -13.71
C LYS A 13 7.46 2.10 -12.31
N SER A 14 8.57 2.54 -11.73
CA SER A 14 8.96 2.18 -10.36
C SER A 14 7.89 2.59 -9.34
N LEU A 15 7.38 3.82 -9.44
CA LEU A 15 6.31 4.30 -8.57
C LEU A 15 5.01 3.48 -8.72
N ARG A 16 4.61 3.15 -9.95
CA ARG A 16 3.42 2.30 -10.19
C ARG A 16 3.58 0.91 -9.60
N ASN A 17 4.78 0.33 -9.68
CA ASN A 17 5.07 -0.97 -9.08
C ASN A 17 4.99 -0.90 -7.55
N ALA A 18 5.52 0.16 -6.93
CA ALA A 18 5.40 0.36 -5.48
C ALA A 18 3.94 0.47 -5.02
N PHE A 19 3.10 1.22 -5.74
CA PHE A 19 1.65 1.29 -5.45
C PHE A 19 0.95 -0.07 -5.60
N HIS A 20 1.30 -0.86 -6.63
CA HIS A 20 0.74 -2.22 -6.78
C HIS A 20 1.18 -3.15 -5.64
N SER A 21 2.45 -3.08 -5.23
CA SER A 21 2.93 -3.88 -4.10
C SER A 21 2.23 -3.48 -2.81
N LEU A 22 2.03 -2.18 -2.56
CA LEU A 22 1.29 -1.71 -1.40
C LEU A 22 -0.17 -2.21 -1.41
N GLN A 23 -0.86 -2.11 -2.55
CA GLN A 23 -2.23 -2.60 -2.70
C GLN A 23 -2.34 -4.11 -2.44
N LYS A 24 -1.36 -4.91 -2.89
CA LYS A 24 -1.33 -6.37 -2.65
C LYS A 24 -1.23 -6.74 -1.16
N CYS A 25 -0.72 -5.85 -0.32
CA CYS A 25 -0.65 -6.06 1.12
C CYS A 25 -1.97 -5.75 1.85
N LEU A 26 -2.94 -5.12 1.17
CA LEU A 26 -4.21 -4.74 1.78
C LEU A 26 -5.14 -5.96 1.91
N PRO A 27 -5.76 -6.17 3.08
CA PRO A 27 -6.73 -7.25 3.25
C PRO A 27 -7.99 -6.94 2.44
N SER A 28 -8.69 -8.00 2.01
CA SER A 28 -10.02 -7.90 1.40
C SER A 28 -10.12 -7.06 0.12
N VAL A 29 -8.99 -6.80 -0.56
CA VAL A 29 -8.96 -6.18 -1.89
C VAL A 29 -8.74 -7.27 -2.93
N PRO A 30 -9.75 -7.58 -3.78
CA PRO A 30 -9.56 -8.56 -4.86
C PRO A 30 -8.41 -8.16 -5.81
N PRO A 31 -7.67 -9.13 -6.38
CA PRO A 31 -6.47 -8.87 -7.19
C PRO A 31 -6.69 -7.96 -8.41
N ASN A 32 -7.92 -7.88 -8.91
CA ASN A 32 -8.28 -7.10 -10.10
C ASN A 32 -9.01 -5.79 -9.77
N THR A 33 -9.14 -5.44 -8.47
CA THR A 33 -9.77 -4.20 -8.06
C THR A 33 -8.87 -3.02 -8.41
N LYS A 34 -9.40 -2.06 -9.15
CA LYS A 34 -8.70 -0.79 -9.40
C LYS A 34 -8.99 0.17 -8.26
N LEU A 35 -8.01 0.39 -7.40
CA LEU A 35 -8.07 1.43 -6.38
C LEU A 35 -7.41 2.71 -6.88
N SER A 36 -7.93 3.86 -6.46
CA SER A 36 -7.22 5.12 -6.68
C SER A 36 -5.98 5.17 -5.79
N LYS A 37 -5.00 6.03 -6.13
CA LYS A 37 -3.81 6.23 -5.30
C LYS A 37 -4.18 6.69 -3.89
N LEU A 38 -5.23 7.51 -3.76
CA LEU A 38 -5.70 7.99 -2.47
C LEU A 38 -6.27 6.83 -1.65
N ASP A 39 -7.13 6.00 -2.26
CA ASP A 39 -7.73 4.86 -1.56
C ASP A 39 -6.67 3.86 -1.08
N VAL A 40 -5.66 3.58 -1.91
CA VAL A 40 -4.53 2.71 -1.51
C VAL A 40 -3.82 3.28 -0.28
N LEU A 41 -3.58 4.58 -0.23
CA LEU A 41 -2.91 5.22 0.91
C LEU A 41 -3.80 5.20 2.16
N ILE A 42 -5.09 5.55 2.03
CA ILE A 42 -6.04 5.53 3.14
C ILE A 42 -6.14 4.12 3.72
N LEU A 43 -6.40 3.12 2.88
CA LEU A 43 -6.53 1.72 3.32
C LEU A 43 -5.25 1.19 3.95
N ALA A 44 -4.07 1.55 3.41
CA ALA A 44 -2.80 1.17 4.01
C ALA A 44 -2.63 1.76 5.41
N THR A 45 -2.91 3.06 5.59
CA THR A 45 -2.86 3.70 6.91
C THR A 45 -3.85 3.07 7.88
N THR A 46 -5.09 2.85 7.46
CA THR A 46 -6.11 2.17 8.29
C THR A 46 -5.67 0.77 8.67
N TYR A 47 -5.08 0.02 7.75
CA TYR A 47 -4.64 -1.34 8.02
C TYR A 47 -3.44 -1.38 8.99
N ILE A 48 -2.48 -0.46 8.84
CA ILE A 48 -1.38 -0.31 9.81
C ILE A 48 -1.95 -0.01 11.20
N SER A 49 -2.88 0.96 11.33
CA SER A 49 -3.51 1.29 12.62
C SER A 49 -4.26 0.10 13.23
N HIS A 50 -4.96 -0.68 12.40
CA HIS A 50 -5.66 -1.88 12.85
C HIS A 50 -4.68 -2.94 13.38
N LEU A 51 -3.61 -3.24 12.65
CA LEU A 51 -2.57 -4.19 13.09
C LEU A 51 -1.89 -3.71 14.38
N SER A 52 -1.58 -2.42 14.48
CA SER A 52 -1.02 -1.83 15.71
C SER A 52 -1.95 -2.03 16.90
N ARG A 53 -3.26 -1.84 16.74
CA ARG A 53 -4.23 -2.05 17.83
C ARG A 53 -4.29 -3.50 18.28
N ILE A 54 -4.33 -4.45 17.35
CA ILE A 54 -4.33 -5.89 17.66
C ILE A 54 -3.10 -6.26 18.47
N LEU A 55 -1.92 -5.80 18.07
CA LEU A 55 -0.68 -6.09 18.79
C LEU A 55 -0.67 -5.48 20.20
N SER A 56 -1.23 -4.29 20.38
CA SER A 56 -1.35 -3.67 21.71
C SER A 56 -2.38 -4.36 22.61
N GLU A 57 -3.45 -4.92 22.04
CA GLU A 57 -4.47 -5.68 22.78
C GLU A 57 -3.94 -7.07 23.19
N ASP A 58 -3.09 -7.70 22.38
CA ASP A 58 -2.48 -9.00 22.66
C ASP A 58 -1.40 -8.94 23.76
N GLU A 59 -0.74 -7.78 23.92
CA GLU A 59 0.23 -7.53 25.00
C GLU A 59 -0.43 -7.15 26.34
N ALA A 60 -1.74 -6.87 26.36
CA ALA A 60 -2.45 -6.56 27.59
C ALA A 60 -2.73 -7.86 28.38
N PRO A 61 -2.24 -8.00 29.63
CA PRO A 61 -2.61 -9.14 30.45
C PRO A 61 -4.12 -9.09 30.69
N GLN A 62 -4.82 -10.11 30.19
CA GLN A 62 -6.20 -10.39 30.54
C GLN A 62 -6.23 -10.60 32.06
N VAL A 63 -6.88 -9.67 32.77
CA VAL A 63 -7.06 -9.68 34.22
C VAL A 63 -7.74 -10.94 34.73
#